data_AF-A0A6J6LRB2-F1
#
_entry.id   AF-A0A6J6LRB2-F1
#
_cell.length_a   1.000
_cell.length_b   1.000
_cell.length_c   1.000
_cell.angle_alpha   90.00
_cell.angle_beta   90.00
_cell.angle_gamma   90.00
#
_symmetry.space_group_name_H-M   'P 1'
#
loop_
_entity.id
_entity.type
_entity.pdbx_description
1 polymer ?
#
loop_
_entity_poly.entity_id
_entity_poly.type
_entity_poly.pdbx_seq_one_letter_code
_entity_poly.pdbx_strand_id
1 'polypeptide(L)'
;MEGTGTGFILPFLVSDMSGGNPNHFITQIAAKVPALKGLPVYFGILNISSFKDTVSENLLFAARGESNLAKKKKLYQQATAQIQAEAHVTNISMLAYSLSYKNLGGIGELPLAAGGPRRLVTNFGIDWTGVWSTK
;
A
#
# COMPACT_ATOMS: atom_id res chain seq x y z
N MET A 1 16.81 -1.00 8.34
CA MET A 1 15.72 -0.04 8.57
C MET A 1 14.53 -0.50 7.75
N GLU A 2 13.34 -0.56 8.36
CA GLU A 2 12.11 -0.79 7.61
C GLU A 2 11.92 0.33 6.58
N GLY A 3 11.62 -0.02 5.32
CA GLY A 3 11.42 0.96 4.24
C GLY A 3 12.69 1.56 3.62
N THR A 4 13.89 1.06 3.92
CA THR A 4 15.13 1.50 3.24
C THR A 4 15.63 0.56 2.15
N GLY A 5 14.96 -0.57 1.96
CA GLY A 5 15.26 -1.53 0.89
C GLY A 5 14.32 -1.38 -0.31
N THR A 6 14.78 -1.77 -1.50
CA THR A 6 13.93 -1.98 -2.68
C THR A 6 13.12 -3.28 -2.61
N GLY A 7 13.36 -4.08 -1.57
CA GLY A 7 12.64 -5.31 -1.28
C GLY A 7 11.17 -5.03 -1.02
N PHE A 8 10.31 -5.72 -1.74
CA PHE A 8 8.88 -5.64 -1.59
C PHE A 8 8.45 -6.43 -0.36
N ILE A 9 7.71 -5.77 0.53
CA ILE A 9 7.09 -6.37 1.71
C ILE A 9 5.62 -5.96 1.64
N LEU A 10 4.74 -6.95 1.49
CA LEU A 10 3.28 -6.79 1.53
C LEU A 10 2.75 -5.62 0.67
N PRO A 11 2.50 -5.84 -0.65
CA PRO A 11 2.17 -4.76 -1.59
C PRO A 11 0.88 -3.99 -1.24
N PHE A 12 0.02 -4.58 -0.41
CA PHE A 12 -1.16 -3.96 0.18
C PHE A 12 -1.35 -4.52 1.58
N LEU A 13 -1.21 -3.68 2.61
CA LEU A 13 -1.78 -3.96 3.92
C LEU A 13 -2.96 -3.02 4.10
N VAL A 14 -4.14 -3.62 4.02
CA VAL A 14 -5.42 -2.97 4.26
C VAL A 14 -6.04 -3.77 5.38
N SER A 15 -6.30 -3.15 6.52
CA SER A 15 -7.22 -3.78 7.46
C SER A 15 -8.60 -3.79 6.81
N ASP A 16 -9.48 -4.62 7.34
CA ASP A 16 -10.81 -4.79 6.81
C ASP A 16 -11.59 -3.45 6.72
N MET A 17 -11.69 -2.91 5.50
CA MET A 17 -12.45 -1.70 5.18
C MET A 17 -13.98 -1.94 5.23
N SER A 18 -14.41 -3.20 5.43
CA SER A 18 -15.82 -3.61 5.50
C SER A 18 -16.46 -3.48 6.88
N GLY A 19 -15.69 -3.16 7.92
CA GLY A 19 -16.29 -3.05 9.26
C GLY A 19 -15.34 -2.98 10.45
N GLY A 20 -14.02 -2.88 10.26
CA GLY A 20 -13.11 -2.72 11.38
C GLY A 20 -13.13 -1.30 11.97
N ASN A 21 -13.20 -0.26 11.13
CA ASN A 21 -13.15 1.12 11.60
C ASN A 21 -14.52 1.81 11.58
N PRO A 22 -15.12 2.12 12.75
CA PRO A 22 -16.39 2.83 12.84
C PRO A 22 -16.32 4.27 12.31
N ASN A 23 -15.12 4.85 12.25
CA ASN A 23 -14.89 6.21 11.75
C ASN A 23 -14.61 6.26 10.25
N HIS A 24 -14.52 5.13 9.56
CA HIS A 24 -14.32 5.11 8.11
C HIS A 24 -15.55 5.67 7.38
N PHE A 25 -15.34 6.49 6.34
CA PHE A 25 -16.45 7.20 5.67
C PHE A 25 -17.50 6.25 5.08
N ILE A 26 -17.09 5.08 4.57
CA ILE A 26 -18.03 4.07 4.04
C ILE A 26 -18.87 3.47 5.17
N THR A 27 -18.28 3.18 6.33
CA THR A 27 -18.99 2.68 7.51
C THR A 27 -20.00 3.72 8.00
N GLN A 28 -19.59 4.99 8.06
CA GLN A 28 -20.47 6.10 8.47
C GLN A 28 -21.62 6.33 7.48
N ILE A 29 -21.36 6.23 6.17
CA ILE A 29 -22.39 6.37 5.13
C ILE A 29 -23.33 5.16 5.15
N ALA A 30 -22.81 3.94 5.26
CA ALA A 30 -23.62 2.71 5.34
C ALA A 30 -24.49 2.67 6.60
N ALA A 31 -24.03 3.25 7.72
CA ALA A 31 -24.84 3.41 8.92
C ALA A 31 -26.01 4.39 8.73
N LYS A 32 -25.85 5.43 7.90
CA LYS A 32 -26.85 6.47 7.64
C LYS A 32 -27.80 6.13 6.47
N VAL A 33 -27.38 5.27 5.54
CA VAL A 33 -28.13 4.93 4.32
C VAL A 33 -28.37 3.42 4.25
N PRO A 34 -29.60 2.94 4.56
CA PRO A 34 -29.93 1.51 4.59
C PRO A 34 -29.63 0.75 3.30
N ALA A 35 -29.78 1.40 2.14
CA ALA A 35 -29.50 0.82 0.83
C ALA A 35 -28.00 0.50 0.60
N LEU A 36 -27.12 1.13 1.38
CA LEU A 36 -25.66 0.95 1.27
C LEU A 36 -25.09 0.03 2.36
N LYS A 37 -25.95 -0.63 3.16
CA LYS A 37 -25.52 -1.54 4.24
C LYS A 37 -24.67 -2.72 3.77
N GLY A 38 -24.84 -3.18 2.53
CA GLY A 38 -24.04 -4.27 1.94
C GLY A 38 -22.74 -3.81 1.28
N LEU A 39 -22.57 -2.50 1.05
CA LEU A 39 -21.39 -1.94 0.39
C LEU A 39 -20.08 -2.25 1.14
N PRO A 40 -20.02 -2.18 2.49
CA PRO A 40 -18.80 -2.45 3.22
C PRO A 40 -18.19 -3.80 2.86
N VAL A 41 -18.99 -4.88 2.70
CA VAL A 41 -18.52 -6.26 2.42
C VAL A 41 -17.56 -6.34 1.22
N TYR A 42 -17.77 -5.53 0.18
CA TYR A 42 -16.92 -5.53 -1.01
C TYR A 42 -15.52 -4.96 -0.77
N PHE A 43 -15.33 -4.18 0.30
CA PHE A 43 -14.04 -3.58 0.65
C PHE A 43 -13.19 -4.44 1.59
N GLY A 44 -13.74 -5.56 2.10
CA GLY A 44 -12.97 -6.57 2.86
C GLY A 44 -12.11 -7.47 1.97
N ILE A 45 -12.32 -7.47 0.64
CA ILE A 45 -11.72 -8.40 -0.32
C ILE A 45 -10.19 -8.25 -0.43
N LEU A 46 -9.62 -7.11 -0.04
CA LEU A 46 -8.16 -6.86 -0.08
C LEU A 46 -7.43 -7.21 1.23
N ASN A 47 -8.13 -7.65 2.27
CA ASN A 47 -7.53 -8.09 3.54
C ASN A 47 -7.42 -9.63 3.58
N ILE A 48 -6.34 -10.18 3.03
CA ILE A 48 -6.10 -11.64 2.95
C ILE A 48 -6.09 -12.29 4.34
N SER A 49 -5.54 -11.59 5.33
CA SER A 49 -5.47 -12.04 6.73
C SER A 49 -6.78 -11.90 7.50
N SER A 50 -7.79 -11.20 6.95
CA SER A 50 -9.09 -10.94 7.60
C SER A 50 -9.03 -10.39 9.04
N PHE A 51 -7.88 -9.86 9.50
CA PHE A 51 -7.77 -9.31 10.84
C PHE A 51 -8.61 -8.04 10.99
N LYS A 52 -9.21 -7.87 12.16
CA LYS A 52 -10.08 -6.74 12.52
C LYS A 52 -9.47 -5.97 13.68
N ASP A 53 -8.34 -5.31 13.41
CA ASP A 53 -7.67 -4.46 14.39
C ASP A 53 -7.97 -2.98 14.12
N THR A 54 -8.76 -2.40 15.01
CA THR A 54 -9.17 -1.00 14.94
C THR A 54 -8.01 -0.05 15.24
N VAL A 55 -7.01 -0.49 16.02
CA VAL A 55 -5.84 0.31 16.36
C VAL A 55 -4.95 0.48 15.14
N SER A 56 -4.55 -0.62 14.50
CA SER A 56 -3.79 -0.59 13.25
C SER A 56 -4.51 0.20 12.17
N GLU A 57 -5.83 0.04 12.02
CA GLU A 57 -6.59 0.77 11.01
C GLU A 57 -6.60 2.28 11.25
N ASN A 58 -6.82 2.72 12.48
CA ASN A 58 -6.79 4.14 12.82
C ASN A 58 -5.41 4.75 12.55
N LEU A 59 -4.34 4.02 12.87
CA LEU A 59 -2.97 4.45 12.59
C LEU A 59 -2.71 4.54 11.08
N LEU A 60 -3.10 3.53 10.30
CA LEU A 60 -2.94 3.50 8.84
C LEU A 60 -3.77 4.59 8.15
N PHE A 61 -5.01 4.83 8.60
CA PHE A 61 -5.87 5.86 8.06
C PHE A 61 -5.34 7.27 8.38
N ALA A 62 -4.93 7.51 9.63
CA ALA A 62 -4.29 8.76 10.03
C ALA A 62 -2.99 8.99 9.23
N ALA A 63 -2.18 7.95 9.03
CA ALA A 63 -0.99 8.03 8.22
C ALA A 63 -1.30 8.46 6.78
N ARG A 64 -2.33 7.88 6.13
CA ARG A 64 -2.72 8.24 4.75
C ARG A 64 -3.16 9.70 4.64
N GLY A 65 -3.91 10.21 5.62
CA GLY A 65 -4.39 11.59 5.68
C GLY A 65 -3.36 12.64 6.11
N GLU A 66 -2.23 12.24 6.69
CA GLU A 66 -1.19 13.16 7.16
C GLU A 66 -0.33 13.72 6.02
N SER A 67 -0.19 15.04 5.99
CA SER A 67 0.59 15.79 5.00
C SER A 67 2.04 16.01 5.44
N ASN A 68 2.30 16.07 6.74
CA ASN A 68 3.65 16.20 7.29
C ASN A 68 4.40 14.87 7.21
N LEU A 69 5.48 14.83 6.43
CA LEU A 69 6.26 13.60 6.19
C LEU A 69 6.84 12.96 7.45
N ALA A 70 7.29 13.74 8.43
CA ALA A 70 7.86 13.21 9.67
C ALA A 70 6.78 12.55 10.54
N LYS A 71 5.61 13.18 10.66
CA LYS A 71 4.45 12.62 11.37
C LYS A 71 3.91 11.38 10.67
N LYS A 72 3.76 11.44 9.35
CA LYS A 72 3.35 10.31 8.51
C LYS A 72 4.26 9.10 8.71
N LYS A 73 5.59 9.30 8.70
CA LYS A 73 6.56 8.25 8.97
C LYS A 73 6.37 7.63 10.35
N LYS A 74 6.17 8.45 11.39
CA LYS A 74 5.95 7.96 12.76
C LYS A 74 4.66 7.14 12.88
N LEU A 75 3.57 7.57 12.24
CA LEU A 75 2.29 6.84 12.24
C LEU A 75 2.43 5.48 11.56
N TYR A 76 3.14 5.38 10.43
CA TYR A 76 3.43 4.09 9.80
C TYR A 76 4.27 3.18 10.69
N GLN A 77 5.29 3.71 11.36
CA GLN A 77 6.11 2.92 12.30
C GLN A 77 5.27 2.37 13.46
N GLN A 78 4.33 3.17 13.99
CA GLN A 78 3.41 2.73 15.04
C GLN A 78 2.46 1.65 14.53
N ALA A 79 1.92 1.80 13.31
CA ALA A 79 1.08 0.78 12.70
C ALA A 79 1.84 -0.54 12.54
N THR A 80 3.06 -0.52 11.99
CA THR A 80 3.88 -1.73 11.87
C THR A 80 4.08 -2.40 13.23
N ALA A 81 4.48 -1.63 14.25
CA ALA A 81 4.75 -2.19 15.57
C ALA A 81 3.52 -2.92 16.14
N GLN A 82 2.32 -2.36 15.98
CA GLN A 82 1.06 -3.00 16.39
C GLN A 82 0.80 -4.30 15.62
N ILE A 83 0.92 -4.28 14.29
CA ILE A 83 0.70 -5.43 13.42
C ILE A 83 1.66 -6.59 13.74
N GLN A 84 2.91 -6.25 14.07
CA GLN A 84 3.92 -7.22 14.48
C GLN A 84 3.64 -7.78 15.88
N ALA A 85 3.26 -6.92 16.83
CA ALA A 85 2.95 -7.33 18.20
C ALA A 85 1.76 -8.31 18.25
N GLU A 86 0.73 -8.06 17.45
CA GLU A 86 -0.46 -8.90 17.36
C GLU A 86 -0.30 -10.09 16.38
N ALA A 87 0.88 -10.23 15.76
CA ALA A 87 1.20 -11.28 14.79
C ALA A 87 0.16 -11.43 13.66
N HIS A 88 -0.49 -10.32 13.25
CA HIS A 88 -1.55 -10.36 12.23
C HIS A 88 -1.05 -10.81 10.86
N VAL A 89 0.20 -10.48 10.54
CA VAL A 89 0.88 -10.88 9.31
C VAL A 89 2.36 -11.10 9.62
N THR A 90 2.91 -12.21 9.16
CA THR A 90 4.36 -12.45 9.18
C THR A 90 4.92 -12.37 7.77
N ASN A 91 6.11 -11.78 7.64
CA ASN A 91 6.82 -11.77 6.37
C ASN A 91 7.82 -12.92 6.31
N ILE A 92 7.71 -13.78 5.30
CA ILE A 92 8.62 -14.93 5.10
C ILE A 92 9.83 -14.52 4.26
N SER A 93 9.67 -13.62 3.30
CA SER A 93 10.74 -13.20 2.40
C SER A 93 10.53 -11.78 1.87
N MET A 94 11.62 -11.11 1.52
CA MET A 94 11.55 -9.89 0.72
C MET A 94 11.74 -10.26 -0.75
N LEU A 95 10.81 -9.84 -1.60
CA LEU A 95 10.97 -10.03 -3.04
C LEU A 95 11.84 -8.90 -3.59
N ALA A 96 12.97 -9.25 -4.20
CA ALA A 96 13.77 -8.32 -4.99
C ALA A 96 13.64 -8.73 -6.47
N TYR A 97 13.18 -7.81 -7.31
CA TYR A 97 13.09 -8.04 -8.75
C TYR A 97 14.40 -7.63 -9.42
N SER A 98 14.94 -8.53 -10.23
CA SER A 98 15.99 -8.21 -11.19
C SER A 98 15.40 -8.31 -12.59
N LEU A 99 15.72 -7.34 -13.43
CA LEU A 99 15.26 -7.31 -14.81
C LEU A 99 16.45 -7.39 -15.76
N SER A 100 16.26 -8.16 -16.81
CA SER A 100 17.25 -8.32 -17.88
C SER A 100 16.56 -8.07 -19.21
N TYR A 101 17.21 -7.29 -20.06
CA TYR A 101 16.66 -6.84 -21.33
C TYR A 101 17.73 -6.95 -22.42
N LYS A 102 17.27 -7.11 -23.66
CA LYS A 102 18.13 -7.12 -24.84
C LYS A 102 17.54 -6.18 -25.89
N ASN A 103 18.38 -5.34 -26.48
CA ASN A 103 18.03 -4.41 -27.55
C ASN A 103 16.90 -3.42 -27.19
N LEU A 104 16.87 -2.95 -25.94
CA LEU A 104 15.90 -1.97 -25.44
C LEU A 104 16.63 -0.79 -24.79
N GLY A 105 16.11 0.43 -25.01
CA GLY A 105 16.57 1.69 -24.43
C GLY A 105 15.44 2.44 -23.74
N GLY A 106 15.76 3.48 -22.98
CA GLY A 106 14.75 4.31 -22.29
C GLY A 106 14.19 3.75 -21.00
N ILE A 107 14.72 2.61 -20.55
CA ILE A 107 14.21 1.88 -19.39
C ILE A 107 14.48 2.67 -18.11
N GLY A 108 13.42 3.18 -17.47
CA GLY A 108 13.50 3.96 -16.22
C GLY A 108 14.04 5.39 -16.39
N GLU A 109 14.26 5.83 -17.63
CA GLU A 109 14.83 7.15 -17.93
C GLU A 109 13.78 8.26 -18.02
N LEU A 110 12.51 7.90 -18.17
CA LEU A 110 11.43 8.88 -18.30
C LEU A 110 11.27 9.68 -16.99
N PRO A 111 11.38 11.02 -17.02
CA PRO A 111 11.23 11.83 -15.82
C PRO A 111 9.76 11.88 -15.37
N LEU A 112 9.56 11.94 -14.06
CA LEU A 112 8.27 12.26 -13.46
C LEU A 112 8.01 13.76 -13.57
N ALA A 113 6.73 14.14 -13.74
CA ALA A 113 6.31 15.55 -13.72
C ALA A 113 6.65 16.24 -12.38
N ALA A 114 6.72 15.47 -11.30
CA ALA A 114 7.13 15.94 -9.97
C ALA A 114 8.66 15.98 -9.75
N GLY A 115 9.46 15.65 -10.79
CA GLY A 115 10.91 15.54 -10.72
C GLY A 115 11.41 14.12 -10.39
N GLY A 116 12.61 13.80 -10.88
CA GLY A 116 13.27 12.51 -10.68
C GLY A 116 12.85 11.42 -11.68
N PRO A 117 13.57 10.29 -11.74
CA PRO A 117 13.26 9.18 -12.64
C PRO A 117 12.06 8.37 -12.14
N ARG A 118 11.35 7.72 -13.06
CA ARG A 118 10.32 6.74 -12.71
C ARG A 118 10.94 5.50 -12.06
N ARG A 119 10.20 4.88 -11.13
CA ARG A 119 10.61 3.60 -10.55
C ARG A 119 10.40 2.50 -11.60
N LEU A 120 11.48 1.83 -11.98
CA LEU A 120 11.46 0.77 -13.00
C LEU A 120 10.51 -0.38 -12.66
N VAL A 121 10.49 -0.79 -11.39
CA VAL A 121 9.55 -1.78 -10.86
C VAL A 121 8.78 -1.14 -9.71
N THR A 122 7.47 -1.34 -9.74
CA THR A 122 6.57 -0.98 -8.64
C THR A 122 5.72 -2.19 -8.25
N ASN A 123 4.95 -2.07 -7.17
CA ASN A 123 3.94 -3.07 -6.78
C ASN A 123 2.93 -3.38 -7.89
N PHE A 124 2.84 -2.52 -8.92
CA PHE A 124 1.88 -2.60 -10.02
C PHE A 124 2.51 -3.12 -11.32
N GLY A 125 3.78 -3.52 -11.30
CA GLY A 125 4.49 -4.09 -12.46
C GLY A 125 5.70 -3.28 -12.91
N ILE A 126 6.12 -3.55 -14.14
CA ILE A 126 7.27 -2.90 -14.80
C ILE A 126 6.77 -1.67 -15.54
N ASP A 127 7.43 -0.52 -15.35
CA ASP A 127 7.14 0.66 -16.16
C ASP A 127 7.79 0.53 -17.54
N TRP A 128 6.96 0.42 -18.57
CA TRP A 128 7.37 0.37 -19.97
C TRP A 128 7.25 1.73 -20.68
N THR A 129 6.87 2.78 -19.95
CA THR A 129 6.69 4.10 -20.56
C THR A 129 8.03 4.66 -21.02
N GLY A 130 8.10 5.11 -22.27
CA GLY A 130 9.33 5.66 -22.83
C GLY A 130 10.37 4.61 -23.16
N VAL A 131 10.03 3.32 -23.17
CA VAL A 131 10.91 2.25 -23.64
C VAL A 131 10.84 2.15 -25.16
N TRP A 132 11.99 2.03 -25.82
CA TRP A 132 12.08 1.82 -27.27
C TRP A 132 13.02 0.67 -27.62
N SER A 133 12.83 0.13 -28.82
CA SER A 133 13.75 -0.84 -29.41
C SER A 133 15.00 -0.13 -29.92
N THR A 134 16.19 -0.65 -29.58
CA THR A 134 17.48 -0.13 -30.07
C THR A 134 17.99 -0.90 -31.29
N LYS A 135 17.10 -1.64 -31.99
CA LYS A 135 17.40 -2.27 -33.27
C LYS A 135 17.94 -1.25 -34.28
#